data_AF-A0A8T7HK46-F1
#
_entry.id   AF-A0A8T7HK46-F1
#
_cell.length_a   1.000
_cell.length_b   1.000
_cell.length_c   1.000
_cell.angle_alpha   90.00
_cell.angle_beta   90.00
_cell.angle_gamma   90.00
#
_symmetry.space_group_name_H-M   'P 1'
#
loop_
_entity.id
_entity.type
_entity.pdbx_description
1 polymer ?
#
loop_
_entity_poly.entity_id
_entity_poly.type
_entity_poly.pdbx_seq_one_letter_code
_entity_poly.pdbx_strand_id
1 'polypeptide(L)' 'MKKETEVREVIEKIDVLSEIYSDLGARSYSTKEQRDMAKLKMELIKKEMLLLTYMVNSKVDSFVP' A
#
# COMPACT_ATOMS: atom_id res chain seq x y z
N MET A 1 15.92 -2.50 -18.02
CA MET A 1 14.93 -1.53 -18.55
C MET A 1 13.48 -1.91 -18.24
N LYS A 2 12.80 -2.86 -18.92
CA LYS A 2 11.35 -3.12 -18.68
C LYS A 2 11.01 -3.55 -17.23
N LYS A 3 11.80 -4.45 -16.63
CA LYS A 3 11.59 -4.91 -15.24
C LYS A 3 11.80 -3.82 -14.19
N GLU A 4 12.75 -2.92 -14.42
CA GLU A 4 13.03 -1.79 -13.50
C GLU A 4 11.88 -0.78 -13.52
N THR A 5 11.28 -0.53 -14.69
CA THR A 5 10.08 0.29 -14.82
C THR A 5 8.91 -0.30 -14.02
N GLU A 6 8.67 -1.60 -14.11
CA GLU A 6 7.60 -2.28 -13.35
C GLU A 6 7.80 -2.23 -11.83
N VAL A 7 9.05 -2.37 -11.35
CA VAL A 7 9.34 -2.27 -9.90
C VAL A 7 9.10 -0.84 -9.41
N ARG A 8 9.51 0.16 -10.19
CA ARG A 8 9.32 1.57 -9.86
C ARG A 8 7.84 1.94 -9.78
N GLU A 9 7.02 1.49 -10.73
CA GLU A 9 5.56 1.70 -10.69
C GLU A 9 4.90 1.09 -9.44
N VAL A 10 5.43 -0.04 -8.93
CA VAL A 10 4.92 -0.64 -7.69
C VAL A 10 5.34 0.16 -6.47
N ILE A 11 6.56 0.68 -6.42
CA ILE A 11 7.03 1.56 -5.33
C ILE A 11 6.19 2.84 -5.27
N GLU A 12 5.95 3.49 -6.42
CA GLU A 12 5.12 4.69 -6.50
C GLU A 12 3.69 4.43 -6.01
N LYS A 13 3.13 3.24 -6.26
CA LYS A 13 1.83 2.84 -5.71
C LYS A 13 1.86 2.66 -4.19
N ILE A 14 2.94 2.09 -3.63
CA ILE A 14 3.10 1.93 -2.18
C ILE A 14 3.12 3.31 -1.50
N ASP A 15 3.84 4.28 -2.08
CA ASP A 15 3.91 5.64 -1.55
C ASP A 15 2.53 6.30 -1.48
N VAL A 16 1.77 6.25 -2.58
CA VAL A 16 0.38 6.78 -2.63
C VAL A 16 -0.53 6.10 -1.60
N LEU A 17 -0.42 4.77 -1.45
CA LEU A 17 -1.22 4.04 -0.46
C LEU A 17 -0.86 4.41 0.98
N SER A 18 0.42 4.68 1.25
CA SER A 18 0.91 5.13 2.57
C SER A 18 0.35 6.50 2.95
N GLU A 19 0.29 7.44 1.98
CA GLU A 19 -0.34 8.75 2.17
C GLU A 19 -1.84 8.60 2.50
N ILE A 20 -2.57 7.80 1.71
CA ILE A 20 -4.01 7.57 1.95
C ILE A 20 -4.25 6.92 3.31
N TYR A 21 -3.42 5.95 3.71
CA TYR A 21 -3.50 5.32 5.02
C TYR A 21 -3.33 6.33 6.16
N SER A 22 -2.33 7.21 6.03
CA SER A 22 -2.01 8.25 7.01
C SER A 22 -3.16 9.27 7.13
N ASP A 23 -3.70 9.70 5.99
CA ASP A 23 -4.88 10.57 5.90
C ASP A 23 -6.10 9.96 6.59
N LEU A 24 -6.38 8.67 6.35
CA LEU A 24 -7.50 7.98 6.99
C LEU A 24 -7.32 7.88 8.50
N GLY A 25 -6.08 7.72 8.99
CA GLY A 25 -5.77 7.67 10.41
C GLY A 25 -5.84 9.03 11.11
N ALA A 26 -5.53 10.12 10.41
CA ALA A 26 -5.56 11.47 10.95
C ALA A 26 -6.96 12.11 10.97
N ARG A 27 -7.91 11.59 10.17
CA ARG A 27 -9.27 12.11 10.08
C ARG A 27 -10.11 11.78 11.32
N SER A 28 -10.88 12.78 11.77
CA SER A 28 -11.93 12.58 12.77
C SER A 28 -13.22 12.06 12.12
N TYR A 29 -13.77 10.97 12.65
CA TYR A 29 -15.02 10.37 12.16
C TYR A 29 -16.14 10.51 13.19
N SER A 30 -17.25 11.11 12.76
CA SER A 30 -18.36 11.48 13.64
C SER A 30 -19.21 10.28 14.07
N THR A 31 -19.49 9.35 13.16
CA THR A 31 -20.35 8.18 13.44
C THR A 31 -19.55 6.89 13.65
N LYS A 32 -20.21 5.89 14.25
CA LYS A 32 -19.62 4.56 14.42
C LYS A 32 -19.36 3.91 13.05
N GLU A 33 -20.33 4.02 12.15
CA GLU A 33 -20.26 3.47 10.78
C GLU A 33 -19.09 4.08 10.01
N GLN A 34 -18.85 5.39 10.15
CA GLN A 34 -17.69 6.05 9.54
C GLN A 34 -16.37 5.53 10.10
N ARG A 35 -16.27 5.32 11.42
CA ARG A 35 -15.07 4.75 12.05
C ARG A 35 -14.83 3.30 11.60
N ASP A 36 -15.87 2.49 11.53
CA ASP A 36 -15.77 1.09 11.12
C ASP A 36 -15.39 0.98 9.64
N MET A 37 -15.97 1.83 8.78
CA MET A 37 -15.59 1.93 7.38
C MET A 37 -14.14 2.41 7.19
N ALA A 38 -13.69 3.39 7.98
CA ALA A 38 -12.30 3.87 7.95
C ALA A 38 -11.33 2.75 8.34
N LYS A 39 -11.62 2.00 9.42
CA LYS A 39 -10.83 0.84 9.84
C LYS A 39 -10.74 -0.21 8.74
N LEU A 40 -11.87 -0.55 8.09
CA LEU A 40 -11.87 -1.51 6.98
C LEU A 40 -11.01 -1.04 5.80
N LYS A 41 -11.12 0.23 5.41
CA LYS A 41 -10.29 0.82 4.35
C LYS A 41 -8.80 0.77 4.70
N MET A 42 -8.45 1.17 5.92
CA MET A 42 -7.07 1.13 6.41
C MET A 42 -6.51 -0.30 6.41
N GLU A 43 -7.32 -1.30 6.77
CA GLU A 43 -6.90 -2.70 6.77
C GLU A 43 -6.72 -3.27 5.36
N LEU A 44 -7.58 -2.87 4.42
CA LEU A 44 -7.40 -3.20 3.00
C LEU A 44 -6.11 -2.60 2.44
N ILE A 45 -5.84 -1.33 2.75
CA ILE A 45 -4.61 -0.64 2.31
C ILE A 45 -3.37 -1.32 2.88
N LYS A 46 -3.37 -1.72 4.16
CA LYS A 46 -2.28 -2.49 4.77
C LYS A 46 -1.99 -3.79 4.02
N LYS A 47 -3.04 -4.55 3.70
CA LYS A 47 -2.90 -5.83 2.98
C LYS A 47 -2.37 -5.61 1.55
N GLU A 48 -2.86 -4.58 0.88
CA GLU A 48 -2.38 -4.21 -0.46
C GLU A 48 -0.90 -3.82 -0.43
N MET A 49 -0.49 -2.93 0.48
CA MET A 49 0.92 -2.55 0.63
C MET A 49 1.82 -3.76 0.93
N LEU A 50 1.34 -4.71 1.76
CA LEU A 50 2.07 -5.94 2.04
C LEU A 50 2.25 -6.80 0.78
N LEU A 51 1.17 -7.02 0.00
CA LEU A 51 1.21 -7.76 -1.27
C LEU A 51 2.16 -7.11 -2.27
N LEU A 52 2.09 -5.78 -2.43
CA LEU A 52 2.97 -5.03 -3.33
C LEU A 52 4.43 -5.12 -2.89
N THR A 53 4.70 -5.07 -1.57
CA THR A 53 6.05 -5.26 -1.01
C THR A 53 6.59 -6.66 -1.33
N TYR A 54 5.77 -7.71 -1.18
CA TYR A 54 6.16 -9.07 -1.59
C TYR A 54 6.42 -9.18 -3.10
N MET A 55 5.63 -8.51 -3.94
CA MET A 55 5.86 -8.49 -5.39
C MET A 55 7.18 -7.81 -5.76
N VAL A 56 7.55 -6.72 -5.08
CA VAL A 56 8.86 -6.09 -5.25
C VAL A 56 9.97 -7.05 -4.82
N ASN A 57 9.88 -7.62 -3.61
CA ASN A 57 10.91 -8.52 -3.08
C ASN A 57 11.12 -9.75 -3.97
N SER A 58 10.05 -10.42 -4.40
CA SER A 58 10.15 -11.57 -5.30
C SER A 58 10.72 -11.23 -6.68
N LYS A 59 10.51 -10.01 -7.17
CA LYS A 59 11.16 -9.52 -8.40
C LYS A 59 12.62 -9.16 -8.17
N VAL A 60 12.99 -8.63 -7.01
CA VAL A 60 14.37 -8.29 -6.63
C VAL A 60 15.21 -9.54 -6.32
N ASP A 61 14.63 -10.57 -5.71
CA ASP A 61 15.29 -11.87 -5.47
C ASP A 61 15.68 -12.56 -6.78
N SER A 62 14.98 -12.27 -7.89
CA SER A 62 15.35 -12.75 -9.22
C SER A 62 16.54 -12.01 -9.87
N PHE A 63 17.09 -10.98 -9.21
CA PHE A 63 18.28 -10.23 -9.64
C PHE A 63 19.55 -10.60 -8.86
N VAL A 64 19.46 -11.38 -7.78
CA VAL A 64 20.61 -11.91 -7.06
C VAL A 64 20.85 -13.36 -7.54
N PRO A 65 22.01 -13.68 -8.16
CA PRO A 65 22.33 -15.04 -8.61
C PRO A 65 22.45 -16.05 -7.47
#